data_AF-A0A1E7GNC9-F1
#
_entry.id   AF-A0A1E7GNC9-F1
#
_cell.length_a   1.000
_cell.length_b   1.000
_cell.length_c   1.000
_cell.angle_alpha   90.00
_cell.angle_beta   90.00
_cell.angle_gamma   90.00
#
_symmetry.space_group_name_H-M   'P 1'
#
loop_
_entity.id
_entity.type
_entity.pdbx_description
1 polymer ?
#
loop_
_entity_poly.entity_id
_entity_poly.type
_entity_poly.pdbx_seq_one_letter_code
_entity_poly.pdbx_strand_id
1 'polypeptide(L)' 'MPKIKTNRGAAKRFRKTGTGKIRRNKAFTSHILTKKSTKRKR' A
#
# COMPACT_ATOMS: atom_id res chain seq x y z
N MET A 1 -5.41 -21.59 -24.17
CA MET A 1 -5.79 -20.84 -22.94
C MET A 1 -4.75 -19.76 -22.67
N PRO A 2 -5.12 -18.47 -22.64
CA PRO A 2 -4.17 -17.40 -22.37
C PRO A 2 -3.71 -17.44 -20.90
N LYS A 3 -2.41 -17.26 -20.64
CA LYS A 3 -1.87 -17.17 -19.27
C LYS A 3 -2.34 -15.86 -18.60
N ILE A 4 -2.71 -15.95 -17.32
CA ILE A 4 -3.08 -14.79 -16.52
C ILE A 4 -1.87 -13.85 -16.39
N LYS A 5 -2.02 -12.60 -16.81
CA LYS A 5 -0.98 -11.58 -16.68
C LYS A 5 -1.04 -10.93 -15.30
N THR A 6 0.12 -10.59 -14.74
CA THR A 6 0.17 -9.90 -13.46
C THR A 6 -0.27 -8.44 -13.60
N ASN A 7 -1.16 -8.00 -12.72
CA ASN A 7 -1.48 -6.57 -12.62
C ASN A 7 -0.29 -5.83 -11.98
N ARG A 8 0.48 -5.15 -12.82
CA ARG A 8 1.69 -4.43 -12.40
C ARG A 8 1.39 -3.28 -11.43
N GLY A 9 0.23 -2.64 -11.54
CA GLY A 9 -0.19 -1.58 -10.62
C GLY A 9 -0.41 -2.11 -9.21
N ALA A 10 -1.09 -3.25 -9.09
CA ALA A 10 -1.29 -3.92 -7.80
C ALA A 10 0.03 -4.43 -7.22
N ALA A 11 0.89 -5.06 -8.03
CA ALA A 11 2.18 -5.57 -7.59
C ALA A 11 3.13 -4.48 -7.05
N LYS A 12 3.00 -3.24 -7.54
CA LYS A 12 3.77 -2.09 -7.03
C LYS A 12 3.25 -1.57 -5.67
N ARG A 13 1.94 -1.71 -5.41
CA ARG A 13 1.26 -1.09 -4.25
C ARG A 13 1.05 -2.06 -3.07
N PHE A 14 0.96 -3.36 -3.37
CA PHE A 14 0.57 -4.39 -2.41
C PHE A 14 1.62 -5.50 -2.35
N ARG A 15 1.93 -5.97 -1.15
CA ARG A 15 2.85 -7.12 -0.93
C ARG A 15 2.13 -8.22 -0.17
N LYS A 16 2.34 -9.47 -0.56
CA LYS A 16 1.84 -10.65 0.15
C LYS A 16 2.77 -10.97 1.32
N THR A 17 2.23 -11.26 2.50
CA THR A 17 2.98 -11.78 3.65
C THR A 17 3.16 -13.30 3.50
N GLY A 18 4.10 -13.90 4.26
CA GLY A 18 4.28 -15.36 4.26
C GLY A 18 3.01 -16.14 4.64
N THR A 19 2.15 -15.54 5.45
CA THR A 19 0.84 -16.07 5.85
C THR A 19 -0.29 -15.81 4.84
N GLY A 20 0.01 -15.20 3.69
CA GLY A 20 -0.96 -14.94 2.63
C GLY A 20 -1.79 -13.67 2.75
N LYS A 21 -1.62 -12.88 3.83
CA LYS A 21 -2.28 -11.58 4.00
C LYS A 21 -1.65 -10.52 3.08
N ILE A 22 -2.40 -9.46 2.77
CA ILE A 22 -1.92 -8.35 1.96
C ILE A 22 -1.49 -7.18 2.85
N ARG A 23 -0.22 -6.77 2.73
CA ARG A 23 0.34 -5.58 3.36
C ARG A 23 0.28 -4.39 2.40
N ARG A 24 -0.11 -3.22 2.94
CA ARG A 24 -0.19 -1.95 2.21
C ARG A 24 0.21 -0.78 3.09
N ASN A 25 0.59 0.33 2.48
CA ASN A 25 0.84 1.58 3.19
C ASN A 25 -0.48 2.30 3.48
N LYS A 26 -0.52 3.08 4.58
CA LYS A 26 -1.66 3.96 4.89
C LYS A 26 -1.65 5.19 3.97
N ALA A 27 -2.83 5.64 3.56
CA ALA A 27 -2.98 6.83 2.74
C ALA A 27 -2.81 8.11 3.58
N PHE A 28 -2.61 9.24 2.89
CA PHE A 28 -2.55 10.60 3.48
C PHE A 28 -1.36 10.90 4.38
N THR A 29 -0.24 10.19 4.18
CA THR A 29 1.00 10.40 4.94
C THR A 29 2.11 11.09 4.14
N SER A 30 1.86 11.45 2.87
CA SER A 30 2.90 12.00 1.98
C SER A 30 2.95 13.53 1.90
N HIS A 31 1.80 14.22 2.03
CA HIS A 31 1.73 15.68 1.83
C HIS A 31 0.80 16.36 2.86
N ILE A 32 1.09 17.65 3.13
CA ILE A 32 0.44 18.51 4.15
C ILE A 32 0.42 17.81 5.50
N LEU A 33 1.62 17.57 6.05
CA LEU A 33 1.80 16.95 7.36
C LEU A 33 1.87 17.98 8.49
N THR A 34 2.16 19.24 8.17
CA THR A 34 2.28 20.34 9.13
C THR A 34 0.98 20.57 9.91
N LYS A 35 -0.18 20.48 9.23
CA LYS A 35 -1.52 20.65 9.84
C LYS A 35 -2.06 19.40 10.53
N LYS A 36 -1.34 18.27 10.51
CA LYS A 36 -1.80 16.99 11.07
C LYS A 36 -1.16 16.76 12.44
N SER A 37 -1.96 16.30 13.40
CA SER A 37 -1.47 15.92 14.73
C SER A 37 -0.43 14.80 14.64
N THR A 38 0.51 14.77 15.59
CA THR A 38 1.58 13.75 15.64
C THR A 38 1.02 12.34 15.72
N LYS A 39 -0.09 12.13 16.45
CA LYS A 39 -0.80 10.84 16.54
C LYS A 39 -1.30 10.34 15.18
N ARG A 40 -1.67 11.22 14.25
CA ARG A 40 -2.16 10.86 12.91
C ARG A 40 -1.03 10.56 11.91
N LYS A 41 0.14 11.17 12.13
CA LYS A 41 1.32 10.99 11.26
C LYS A 41 2.03 9.65 11.51
N ARG A 42 1.98 9.16 12.74
CA ARG A 42 2.48 7.83 13.16
C ARG A 42 1.53 6.71 12.72
#